data_AF-A0A2V6PV92-F1
#
_entry.id   AF-A0A2V6PV92-F1
#
_cell.length_a   1.000
_cell.length_b   1.000
_cell.length_c   1.000
_cell.angle_alpha   90.00
_cell.angle_beta   90.00
_cell.angle_gamma   90.00
#
_symmetry.space_group_name_H-M   'P 1'
#
loop_
_entity.id
_entity.type
_entity.pdbx_description
1 polymer ?
#
loop_
_entity_poly.entity_id
_entity_poly.type
_entity_poly.pdbx_seq_one_letter_code
_entity_poly.pdbx_strand_id
1 'polypeptide(L)'
;MPYVRRVPYLEHDDLTSRIGAYDLHKHLVALELCGGESFSAWKGCLDDLVARGFRAPVLAIIDGNAGSRRAVGLVWSRAAVQRCCVHKLRNLTRKAPKHALAEIRDDFHRIVYAANAETASTAYAAFGRTWIKSCPGVVASLREGGDELLTFFAFPKAQWKTLRTTTTIERLHEEFADG
;
A
#
# COMPACT_ATOMS: atom_id res chain seq x y z
N MET A 1 -14.88 3.83 18.31
CA MET A 1 -15.52 3.52 17.03
C MET A 1 -14.94 2.22 16.50
N PRO A 2 -15.76 1.26 16.06
CA PRO A 2 -15.23 0.02 15.49
C PRO A 2 -14.52 0.33 14.17
N TYR A 3 -13.32 -0.21 14.01
CA TYR A 3 -12.54 -0.09 12.78
C TYR A 3 -12.90 -1.26 11.87
N VAL A 4 -13.33 -0.96 10.64
CA VAL A 4 -13.53 -1.96 9.59
C VAL A 4 -12.17 -2.30 9.00
N ARG A 5 -11.64 -3.47 9.33
CA ARG A 5 -10.43 -3.98 8.70
C ARG A 5 -10.80 -4.73 7.43
N ARG A 6 -10.22 -4.29 6.32
CA ARG A 6 -10.24 -5.02 5.04
C ARG A 6 -8.84 -5.48 4.72
N VAL A 7 -8.70 -6.75 4.36
CA VAL A 7 -7.48 -7.27 3.74
C VAL A 7 -7.76 -7.34 2.24
N PRO A 8 -7.35 -6.34 1.44
CA PRO A 8 -7.33 -6.51 -0.01
C PRO A 8 -6.05 -7.25 -0.43
N TYR A 9 -6.29 -8.40 -1.09
CA TYR A 9 -5.57 -8.92 -2.25
C TYR A 9 -4.47 -9.99 -2.16
N LEU A 10 -4.61 -10.93 -3.11
CA LEU A 10 -3.56 -11.65 -3.80
C LEU A 10 -3.94 -11.94 -5.25
N GLU A 11 -3.01 -11.65 -6.16
CA GLU A 11 -3.05 -12.11 -7.55
C GLU A 11 -2.91 -13.64 -7.58
N HIS A 12 -3.89 -14.30 -8.18
CA HIS A 12 -3.77 -15.71 -8.55
C HIS A 12 -3.33 -15.73 -10.02
N ASP A 13 -2.07 -16.09 -10.27
CA ASP A 13 -1.62 -16.51 -11.60
C ASP A 13 -2.34 -17.82 -11.91
N ASP A 14 -3.42 -17.76 -12.69
CA ASP A 14 -3.83 -18.92 -13.46
C ASP A 14 -2.88 -19.00 -14.66
N LEU A 15 -1.85 -19.85 -14.54
CA LEU A 15 -0.78 -20.08 -15.53
C LEU A 15 -1.29 -20.69 -16.87
N THR A 16 -2.55 -20.49 -17.23
CA THR A 16 -3.14 -20.92 -18.49
C THR A 16 -3.84 -19.80 -19.22
N SER A 17 -3.09 -18.83 -19.75
CA SER A 17 -3.40 -18.34 -21.10
C SER A 17 -2.20 -17.65 -21.76
N ARG A 18 -1.89 -18.18 -22.93
CA ARG A 18 -0.99 -17.61 -23.93
C ARG A 18 -1.57 -16.23 -24.33
N ILE A 19 -0.69 -15.25 -24.53
CA ILE A 19 -0.98 -13.88 -25.02
C ILE A 19 -1.38 -12.86 -23.92
N GLY A 20 -0.38 -12.22 -23.31
CA GLY A 20 -0.32 -10.76 -23.18
C GLY A 20 -1.39 -9.98 -22.40
N ALA A 21 -2.29 -10.59 -21.64
CA ALA A 21 -3.26 -9.89 -20.80
C ALA A 21 -3.29 -10.51 -19.39
N TYR A 22 -2.81 -9.76 -18.40
CA TYR A 22 -3.00 -10.11 -16.99
C TYR A 22 -4.43 -9.74 -16.61
N ASP A 23 -5.30 -10.73 -16.37
CA ASP A 23 -6.65 -10.47 -15.90
C ASP A 23 -6.66 -10.26 -14.37
N LEU A 24 -6.62 -8.99 -13.97
CA LEU A 24 -6.43 -8.58 -12.57
C LEU A 24 -7.80 -8.45 -11.86
N HIS A 25 -8.24 -9.52 -11.19
CA HIS A 25 -9.53 -9.58 -10.50
C HIS A 25 -9.50 -9.20 -9.03
N LYS A 26 -10.30 -8.20 -8.63
CA LYS A 26 -10.33 -7.69 -7.25
C LYS A 26 -11.34 -8.40 -6.39
N HIS A 27 -10.87 -9.07 -5.33
CA HIS A 27 -11.73 -9.79 -4.38
C HIS A 27 -11.57 -9.26 -2.96
N LEU A 28 -12.70 -9.03 -2.27
CA LEU A 28 -12.72 -8.82 -0.83
C LEU A 28 -12.64 -10.20 -0.16
N VAL A 29 -11.56 -10.46 0.57
CA VAL A 29 -11.33 -11.79 1.18
C VAL A 29 -11.59 -11.82 2.68
N ALA A 30 -11.55 -10.68 3.37
CA ALA A 30 -11.90 -10.55 4.78
C ALA A 30 -12.44 -9.15 5.08
N LEU A 31 -13.42 -9.12 5.98
CA LEU A 31 -14.01 -7.92 6.57
C LEU A 31 -14.23 -8.21 8.05
N GLU A 32 -13.48 -7.53 8.92
CA GLU A 32 -13.57 -7.74 10.37
C GLU A 32 -13.70 -6.42 11.12
N LEU A 33 -14.55 -6.43 12.15
CA LEU A 33 -14.61 -5.35 13.12
C LEU A 33 -13.58 -5.63 14.22
N CYS A 34 -12.57 -4.77 14.34
CA CYS A 34 -11.53 -4.92 15.36
C CYS A 34 -11.50 -3.73 16.32
N GLY A 35 -11.12 -3.99 17.58
CA GLY A 35 -10.91 -2.95 18.61
C GLY A 35 -9.66 -2.09 18.41
N GLY A 36 -8.87 -2.33 17.36
CA GLY A 36 -7.70 -1.53 17.01
C GLY A 36 -6.78 -2.18 15.97
N GLU A 37 -5.74 -1.44 15.54
CA GLU A 37 -4.73 -1.87 14.57
C GLU A 37 -3.51 -2.58 15.22
N SER A 38 -3.74 -3.33 16.30
CA SER A 38 -2.67 -4.03 17.00
C SER A 38 -2.12 -5.19 16.17
N PHE A 39 -0.88 -5.60 16.48
CA PHE A 39 -0.28 -6.80 15.90
C PHE A 39 -1.17 -8.04 16.08
N SER A 40 -1.70 -8.28 17.29
CA SER A 40 -2.53 -9.45 17.58
C SER A 40 -3.82 -9.44 16.76
N ALA A 41 -4.43 -8.26 16.60
CA ALA A 41 -5.60 -8.14 15.74
C ALA A 41 -5.23 -8.51 14.30
N TRP A 42 -4.16 -7.93 13.74
CA TRP A 42 -3.77 -8.21 12.35
C TRP A 42 -3.40 -9.68 12.15
N LYS A 43 -2.64 -10.26 13.08
CA LYS A 43 -2.28 -11.67 13.04
C LYS A 43 -3.52 -12.57 13.05
N GLY A 44 -4.49 -12.30 13.91
CA GLY A 44 -5.74 -13.08 13.97
C GLY A 44 -6.48 -13.11 12.64
N CYS A 45 -6.64 -11.96 11.98
CA CYS A 45 -7.25 -11.89 10.66
C CYS A 45 -6.46 -12.69 9.60
N LEU A 46 -5.12 -12.57 9.60
CA LEU A 46 -4.28 -13.33 8.67
C LEU A 46 -4.28 -14.83 8.95
N ASP A 47 -4.32 -15.24 10.21
CA ASP A 47 -4.43 -16.65 10.61
C ASP A 47 -5.77 -17.24 10.15
N ASP A 48 -6.89 -16.51 10.28
CA ASP A 48 -8.20 -16.92 9.78
C ASP A 48 -8.19 -17.14 8.26
N LEU A 49 -7.58 -16.21 7.51
CA LEU A 49 -7.38 -16.39 6.06
C LEU A 49 -6.65 -17.71 5.76
N VAL A 50 -5.54 -17.98 6.45
CA VAL A 50 -4.78 -19.22 6.28
C VAL A 50 -5.60 -20.45 6.66
N ALA A 51 -6.36 -20.38 7.76
CA ALA A 51 -7.23 -21.48 8.21
C ALA A 51 -8.32 -21.83 7.19
N ARG A 52 -8.82 -20.84 6.45
CA ARG A 52 -9.78 -21.03 5.33
C ARG A 52 -9.11 -21.47 4.02
N GLY A 53 -7.81 -21.77 4.03
CA GLY A 53 -7.07 -22.25 2.87
C GLY A 53 -6.48 -21.16 1.98
N PHE A 54 -6.46 -19.90 2.44
CA PHE A 54 -5.85 -18.81 1.67
C PHE A 54 -4.32 -18.97 1.65
N ARG A 55 -3.76 -19.01 0.45
CA ARG A 55 -2.31 -19.18 0.25
C ARG A 55 -1.57 -17.85 0.48
N ALA A 56 -0.31 -17.96 0.88
CA ALA A 56 0.51 -16.78 1.15
C ALA A 56 0.71 -15.91 -0.12
N PRO A 57 0.77 -14.57 0.04
CA PRO A 57 1.00 -13.68 -1.09
C PRO A 57 2.35 -13.75 -1.76
N VAL A 58 2.37 -13.42 -3.05
CA VAL A 58 3.57 -12.86 -3.69
C VAL A 58 3.84 -11.44 -3.20
N LEU A 59 2.79 -10.63 -3.00
CA LEU A 59 2.86 -9.25 -2.54
C LEU A 59 1.72 -8.92 -1.57
N ALA A 60 2.06 -8.39 -0.40
CA ALA A 60 1.13 -7.81 0.55
C ALA A 60 1.26 -6.29 0.56
N ILE A 61 0.20 -5.57 0.17
CA ILE A 61 0.16 -4.10 0.21
C ILE A 61 -0.54 -3.67 1.50
N ILE A 62 0.16 -2.95 2.37
CA ILE A 62 -0.34 -2.48 3.66
C ILE A 62 -0.26 -0.96 3.77
N ASP A 63 -1.12 -0.36 4.59
CA ASP A 63 -0.99 1.03 5.04
C ASP A 63 0.35 1.29 5.76
N GLY A 64 0.89 0.21 6.34
CA GLY A 64 2.08 0.05 7.17
C GLY A 64 1.99 0.69 8.53
N ASN A 65 0.84 0.52 9.19
CA ASN A 65 0.85 0.48 10.65
C ASN A 65 1.79 -0.66 11.12
N ALA A 66 2.46 -0.48 12.26
CA ALA A 66 3.47 -1.43 12.73
C ALA A 66 2.89 -2.83 13.02
N GLY A 67 1.60 -2.89 13.40
CA GLY A 67 0.89 -4.14 13.66
C GLY A 67 0.74 -4.99 12.40
N SER A 68 0.27 -4.40 11.30
CA SER A 68 0.07 -5.06 10.01
C SER A 68 1.40 -5.52 9.44
N ARG A 69 2.42 -4.66 9.48
CA ARG A 69 3.75 -5.00 8.97
C ARG A 69 4.36 -6.22 9.67
N ARG A 70 4.24 -6.26 11.00
CA ARG A 70 4.76 -7.36 11.82
C ARG A 70 3.94 -8.63 11.63
N ALA A 71 2.62 -8.53 11.51
CA ALA A 71 1.73 -9.67 11.28
C ALA A 71 2.00 -10.33 9.93
N VAL A 72 2.10 -9.55 8.84
CA VAL A 72 2.42 -10.05 7.51
C VAL A 72 3.78 -10.75 7.51
N GLY A 73 4.81 -10.15 8.11
CA GLY A 73 6.14 -10.74 8.18
C GLY A 73 6.19 -12.06 8.95
N LEU A 74 5.27 -12.27 9.91
CA LEU A 74 5.17 -13.50 10.68
C LEU A 74 4.36 -14.58 9.94
N VAL A 75 3.16 -14.24 9.45
CA VAL A 75 2.23 -15.21 8.86
C VAL A 75 2.63 -15.58 7.43
N TRP A 76 3.13 -14.61 6.66
CA TRP A 76 3.52 -14.77 5.26
C TRP A 76 4.96 -14.31 5.05
N SER A 77 5.91 -14.96 5.71
CA SER A 77 7.34 -14.59 5.73
C SER A 77 8.02 -14.51 4.36
N ARG A 78 7.46 -15.16 3.33
CA ARG A 78 7.96 -15.16 1.96
C ARG A 78 7.30 -14.09 1.07
N ALA A 79 6.23 -13.45 1.52
CA ALA A 79 5.56 -12.41 0.76
C ALA A 79 6.42 -11.15 0.71
N ALA A 80 6.54 -10.54 -0.47
CA ALA A 80 7.02 -9.17 -0.55
C ALA A 80 6.03 -8.25 0.16
N VAL A 81 6.52 -7.14 0.73
CA VAL A 81 5.68 -6.16 1.41
C VAL A 81 5.80 -4.82 0.71
N GLN A 82 4.66 -4.16 0.51
CA GLN A 82 4.58 -2.82 -0.05
C GLN A 82 3.78 -1.88 0.85
N ARG A 83 4.25 -0.63 0.94
CA ARG A 83 3.45 0.48 1.46
C ARG A 83 2.48 0.99 0.41
N CYS A 84 1.21 1.07 0.81
CA CYS A 84 0.16 1.60 -0.05
C CYS A 84 0.45 3.06 -0.41
N CYS A 85 0.65 3.33 -1.70
CA CYS A 85 0.97 4.67 -2.22
C CYS A 85 -0.12 5.70 -1.88
N VAL A 86 -1.39 5.31 -1.89
CA VAL A 86 -2.53 6.20 -1.61
C VAL A 86 -2.58 6.59 -0.13
N HIS A 87 -2.47 5.61 0.78
CA HIS A 87 -2.36 5.90 2.21
C HIS A 87 -1.10 6.69 2.53
N LYS A 88 0.00 6.42 1.83
CA LYS A 88 1.23 7.19 1.99
C LYS A 88 1.02 8.64 1.62
N LEU A 89 0.45 8.93 0.45
CA LEU A 89 0.13 10.31 0.04
C LEU A 89 -0.77 11.01 1.07
N ARG A 90 -1.82 10.32 1.56
CA ARG A 90 -2.69 10.86 2.62
C ARG A 90 -1.93 11.18 3.91
N ASN A 91 -0.97 10.35 4.30
CA ASN A 91 -0.11 10.58 5.45
C ASN A 91 0.87 11.75 5.24
N LEU A 92 1.32 12.00 4.01
CA LEU A 92 2.13 13.16 3.66
C LEU A 92 1.30 14.44 3.74
N THR A 93 0.13 14.47 3.10
CA THR A 93 -0.73 15.67 3.03
C THR A 93 -1.28 16.08 4.39
N ARG A 94 -1.56 15.14 5.30
CA ARG A 94 -1.93 15.44 6.70
C ARG A 94 -0.84 16.19 7.49
N LYS A 95 0.42 16.06 7.09
CA LYS A 95 1.59 16.69 7.74
C LYS A 95 2.07 17.93 7.00
N ALA A 96 1.42 18.26 5.88
CA ALA A 96 1.78 19.36 5.01
C ALA A 96 0.95 20.62 5.34
N PRO A 97 1.53 21.82 5.23
CA PRO A 97 0.75 23.05 5.28
C PRO A 97 -0.12 23.18 4.02
N LYS A 98 -1.30 23.82 4.14
CA LYS A 98 -2.30 23.89 3.06
C LYS A 98 -1.73 24.43 1.74
N HIS A 99 -0.87 25.45 1.80
CA HIS A 99 -0.30 26.09 0.60
C HIS A 99 0.66 25.16 -0.17
N ALA A 100 1.28 24.19 0.48
CA ALA A 100 2.26 23.29 -0.13
C ALA A 100 1.65 21.96 -0.63
N LEU A 101 0.35 21.74 -0.41
CA LEU A 101 -0.31 20.46 -0.70
C LEU A 101 -0.21 20.05 -2.16
N ALA A 102 -0.36 20.99 -3.09
CA ALA A 102 -0.29 20.73 -4.53
C ALA A 102 1.12 20.27 -4.93
N GLU A 103 2.14 21.04 -4.54
CA GLU A 103 3.54 20.73 -4.88
C GLU A 103 4.02 19.42 -4.25
N ILE A 104 3.65 19.14 -2.99
CA ILE A 104 3.96 17.87 -2.33
C ILE A 104 3.32 16.69 -3.06
N ARG A 105 2.09 16.86 -3.56
CA ARG A 105 1.41 15.82 -4.34
C ARG A 105 2.13 15.56 -5.66
N ASP A 106 2.50 16.61 -6.37
CA ASP A 106 3.21 16.50 -7.64
C ASP A 106 4.59 15.85 -7.47
N ASP A 107 5.35 16.26 -6.45
CA ASP A 107 6.63 15.64 -6.12
C ASP A 107 6.48 14.18 -5.70
N PHE A 108 5.45 13.84 -4.91
CA PHE A 108 5.18 12.45 -4.58
C PHE A 108 4.80 11.64 -5.82
N HIS A 109 4.02 12.20 -6.74
CA HIS A 109 3.67 11.57 -7.99
C HIS A 109 4.90 11.31 -8.87
N ARG A 110 5.90 12.22 -8.89
CA ARG A 110 7.17 12.00 -9.60
C ARG A 110 7.91 10.75 -9.09
N ILE A 111 7.71 10.37 -7.82
CA ILE A 111 8.24 9.13 -7.26
C ILE A 111 7.45 7.92 -7.76
N VAL A 112 6.14 7.86 -7.45
CA VAL A 112 5.33 6.64 -7.66
C VAL A 112 4.91 6.41 -9.12
N TYR A 113 5.01 7.44 -9.96
CA TYR A 113 4.76 7.38 -11.41
C TYR A 113 6.04 7.41 -12.26
N ALA A 114 7.21 7.30 -11.64
CA ALA A 114 8.48 7.23 -12.36
C ALA A 114 8.52 6.07 -13.39
N ALA A 115 9.31 6.26 -14.45
CA ALA A 115 9.41 5.30 -15.55
C ALA A 115 10.07 3.96 -15.15
N ASN A 116 10.91 4.00 -14.11
CA ASN A 116 11.65 2.87 -13.54
C ASN A 116 12.10 3.20 -12.09
N ALA A 117 12.66 2.20 -11.40
CA ALA A 117 13.09 2.32 -10.00
C ALA A 117 14.21 3.36 -9.79
N GLU A 118 15.13 3.51 -10.75
CA GLU A 118 16.24 4.46 -10.66
C GLU A 118 15.75 5.92 -10.70
N THR A 119 14.82 6.21 -11.62
CA THR A 119 14.14 7.51 -11.69
C THR A 119 13.31 7.75 -10.43
N ALA A 120 12.64 6.72 -9.88
CA ALA A 120 11.90 6.83 -8.63
C ALA A 120 12.82 7.19 -7.45
N SER A 121 13.97 6.53 -7.34
CA SER A 121 14.98 6.80 -6.31
C SER A 121 15.54 8.23 -6.41
N THR A 122 15.82 8.69 -7.63
CA THR A 122 16.24 10.07 -7.88
C THR A 122 15.19 11.08 -7.44
N ALA A 123 13.92 10.85 -7.79
CA ALA A 123 12.80 11.70 -7.38
C ALA A 123 12.59 11.67 -5.86
N TYR A 124 12.76 10.51 -5.22
CA TYR A 124 12.65 10.33 -3.77
C TYR A 124 13.70 11.17 -3.04
N ALA A 125 14.95 11.10 -3.50
CA ALA A 125 16.04 11.90 -2.94
C ALA A 125 15.80 13.40 -3.15
N ALA A 126 15.27 13.80 -4.32
CA ALA A 126 14.91 15.19 -4.62
C ALA A 126 13.80 15.69 -3.68
N PHE A 127 12.72 14.91 -3.51
CA PHE A 127 11.65 15.22 -2.55
C PHE A 127 12.22 15.49 -1.16
N GLY A 128 13.09 14.61 -0.67
CA GLY A 128 13.73 14.77 0.63
C GLY A 128 14.49 16.09 0.76
N ARG A 129 15.26 16.48 -0.27
CA ARG A 129 16.02 17.74 -0.27
C ARG A 129 15.12 18.97 -0.32
N THR A 130 14.07 18.94 -1.14
CA THR A 130 13.11 20.05 -1.29
C THR A 130 12.38 20.34 0.01
N TRP A 131 11.87 19.30 0.67
CA TRP A 131 10.90 19.46 1.76
C TRP A 131 11.50 19.38 3.17
N ILE A 132 12.77 19.01 3.35
CA ILE A 132 13.31 18.78 4.70
C ILE A 132 13.32 20.04 5.57
N LYS A 133 13.54 21.21 4.97
CA LYS A 133 13.58 22.49 5.70
C LYS A 133 12.19 23.04 6.00
N SER A 134 11.30 23.03 5.00
CA SER A 134 9.96 23.62 5.10
C SER A 134 8.93 22.69 5.74
N CYS A 135 9.07 21.37 5.55
CA CYS A 135 8.09 20.36 5.92
C CYS A 135 8.78 19.08 6.47
N PRO A 136 9.56 19.17 7.57
CA PRO A 136 10.32 18.03 8.09
C PRO A 136 9.43 16.83 8.46
N GLY A 137 8.21 17.07 8.94
CA GLY A 137 7.23 16.01 9.23
C GLY A 137 6.79 15.23 7.98
N VAL A 138 6.70 15.89 6.83
CA VAL A 138 6.39 15.26 5.53
C VAL A 138 7.54 14.36 5.11
N VAL A 139 8.79 14.84 5.22
CA VAL A 139 9.98 14.04 4.88
C VAL A 139 10.17 12.86 5.83
N ALA A 140 9.98 13.06 7.14
CA ALA A 140 10.01 11.98 8.12
C ALA A 140 8.94 10.91 7.81
N SER A 141 7.75 11.36 7.40
CA SER A 141 6.71 10.46 6.92
C SER A 141 7.17 9.71 5.68
N LEU A 142 7.67 10.36 4.63
CA LEU A 142 8.14 9.66 3.43
C LEU A 142 9.22 8.61 3.75
N ARG A 143 10.19 8.96 4.60
CA ARG A 143 11.27 8.08 5.07
C ARG A 143 10.77 6.86 5.83
N GLU A 144 9.75 7.01 6.65
CA GLU A 144 9.09 5.89 7.33
C GLU A 144 8.47 4.88 6.35
N GLY A 145 8.10 5.31 5.14
CA GLY A 145 7.66 4.38 4.09
C GLY A 145 8.80 3.53 3.51
N GLY A 146 10.04 4.04 3.53
CA GLY A 146 11.24 3.35 3.07
C GLY A 146 11.15 2.76 1.66
N ASP A 147 11.96 1.72 1.44
CA ASP A 147 12.02 0.98 0.17
C ASP A 147 10.72 0.21 -0.11
N GLU A 148 9.97 -0.15 0.94
CA GLU A 148 8.67 -0.81 0.80
C GLU A 148 7.65 0.06 0.03
N LEU A 149 7.85 1.37 -0.10
CA LEU A 149 7.02 2.23 -0.96
C LEU A 149 7.18 1.90 -2.45
N LEU A 150 8.31 1.33 -2.86
CA LEU A 150 8.71 1.13 -4.25
C LEU A 150 8.75 -0.35 -4.67
N THR A 151 8.31 -1.26 -3.80
CA THR A 151 8.35 -2.72 -4.05
C THR A 151 7.69 -3.13 -5.37
N PHE A 152 6.62 -2.44 -5.83
CA PHE A 152 5.94 -2.74 -7.10
C PHE A 152 6.86 -2.64 -8.32
N PHE A 153 7.99 -1.93 -8.27
CA PHE A 153 8.94 -1.89 -9.38
C PHE A 153 9.58 -3.25 -9.68
N ALA A 154 9.55 -4.20 -8.72
CA ALA A 154 9.98 -5.57 -8.93
C ALA A 154 8.96 -6.44 -9.70
N PHE A 155 7.75 -5.92 -9.95
CA PHE A 155 6.66 -6.62 -10.63
C PHE A 155 6.54 -6.17 -12.10
N PRO A 156 5.89 -6.96 -12.98
CA PRO A 156 5.61 -6.58 -14.36
C PRO A 156 4.99 -5.18 -14.49
N LYS A 157 5.52 -4.37 -15.41
CA LYS A 157 5.09 -2.98 -15.63
C LYS A 157 3.58 -2.82 -15.90
N ALA A 158 2.97 -3.83 -16.52
CA ALA A 158 1.52 -3.87 -16.75
C ALA A 158 0.70 -3.82 -15.44
N GLN A 159 1.23 -4.35 -14.34
CA GLN A 159 0.56 -4.41 -13.04
C GLN A 159 0.73 -3.12 -12.22
N TRP A 160 1.75 -2.28 -12.50
CA TRP A 160 2.08 -1.12 -11.64
C TRP A 160 0.89 -0.20 -11.40
N LYS A 161 0.02 -0.01 -12.40
CA LYS A 161 -1.19 0.80 -12.25
C LYS A 161 -2.11 0.26 -11.15
N THR A 162 -2.36 -1.05 -11.10
CA THR A 162 -3.20 -1.65 -10.06
C THR A 162 -2.51 -1.64 -8.70
N LEU A 163 -1.20 -1.90 -8.66
CA LEU A 163 -0.45 -2.02 -7.40
C LEU A 163 -0.28 -0.69 -6.67
N ARG A 164 -0.26 0.44 -7.38
CA ARG A 164 -0.11 1.79 -6.78
C ARG A 164 -1.43 2.53 -6.56
N THR A 165 -2.57 1.99 -7.01
CA THR A 165 -3.88 2.66 -6.91
C THR A 165 -4.90 1.82 -6.16
N THR A 166 -5.79 2.48 -5.42
CA THR A 166 -6.84 1.84 -4.63
C THR A 166 -8.24 2.08 -5.20
N THR A 167 -8.37 2.39 -6.49
CA THR A 167 -9.63 2.88 -7.13
C THR A 167 -10.86 1.98 -6.94
N THR A 168 -10.68 0.69 -6.67
CA THR A 168 -11.79 -0.24 -6.36
C THR A 168 -12.05 -0.34 -4.85
N ILE A 169 -11.02 -0.15 -4.02
CA ILE A 169 -11.07 -0.24 -2.56
C ILE A 169 -11.68 1.03 -1.95
N GLU A 170 -11.44 2.20 -2.57
CA GLU A 170 -12.00 3.49 -2.12
C GLU A 170 -13.52 3.57 -2.34
N ARG A 171 -14.05 3.05 -3.45
CA ARG A 171 -15.52 2.93 -3.65
C ARG A 171 -16.18 2.09 -2.56
N LEU A 172 -15.55 0.97 -2.18
CA LEU A 172 -16.02 0.18 -1.06
C LEU A 172 -15.90 0.93 0.27
N HIS A 173 -14.96 1.87 0.46
CA HIS A 173 -14.86 2.63 1.73
C HIS A 173 -15.97 3.67 1.85
N GLU A 174 -16.40 4.27 0.74
CA GLU A 174 -17.52 5.23 0.70
C GLU A 174 -18.87 4.54 1.00
N GLU A 175 -19.12 3.35 0.44
CA GLU A 175 -20.39 2.63 0.62
C GLU A 175 -20.71 2.19 2.07
N PHE A 176 -19.73 2.13 2.98
CA PHE A 176 -19.92 1.67 4.37
C PHE A 176 -19.60 2.75 5.42
N ALA A 177 -19.22 3.95 4.99
CA ALA A 177 -19.11 5.11 5.89
C ALA A 177 -20.45 5.84 6.07
N ASP A 178 -21.39 5.60 5.15
CA ASP A 178 -22.74 6.18 5.12
C ASP A 178 -23.84 5.20 5.60
N GLY A 179 -23.46 4.07 6.22
CA GLY A 179 -24.35 3.02 6.73
C GLY A 179 -24.34 2.87 8.25
#